data_AF-A0A3M1WUI1-F1
#
_entry.id   AF-A0A3M1WUI1-F1
#
_cell.length_a   1.000
_cell.length_b   1.000
_cell.length_c   1.000
_cell.angle_alpha   90.00
_cell.angle_beta   90.00
_cell.angle_gamma   90.00
#
_symmetry.space_group_name_H-M   'P 1'
#
loop_
_entity.id
_entity.type
_entity.pdbx_description
1 polymer ?
#
loop_
_entity_poly.entity_id
_entity_poly.type
_entity_poly.pdbx_seq_one_letter_code
_entity_poly.pdbx_strand_id
1 'polypeptide(L)'
;MAGERSIRAPAQTLTLLPQVLRAYADAAHPPGGSPCSQAAREHLLDLAGRLEQALQQGTEVLHYPRRMRATLHAAVQWRLEQTTDPQQAAGLEQLLRAIDGESQ
;
A
#
# COMPACT_ATOMS: atom_id res chain seq x y z
N MET A 1 -10.55 1.61 -20.35
CA MET A 1 -11.23 1.21 -19.10
C MET A 1 -10.15 1.00 -18.04
N ALA A 2 -10.11 1.84 -17.00
CA ALA A 2 -9.15 1.67 -15.92
C ALA A 2 -9.57 0.45 -15.09
N GLY A 3 -8.81 -0.64 -15.17
CA GLY A 3 -9.09 -1.81 -14.34
C GLY A 3 -8.84 -1.50 -12.86
N GLU A 4 -9.75 -1.96 -12.01
CA GLU A 4 -9.58 -1.97 -10.56
C GLU A 4 -9.12 -3.36 -10.11
N ARG A 5 -8.43 -3.42 -8.98
CA ARG A 5 -8.02 -4.64 -8.28
C ARG A 5 -8.45 -4.56 -6.83
N SER A 6 -8.60 -5.71 -6.20
CA SER A 6 -8.85 -5.82 -4.77
C SER A 6 -7.68 -6.43 -4.02
N ILE A 7 -7.69 -6.29 -2.71
CA ILE A 7 -6.85 -7.06 -1.78
C ILE A 7 -7.81 -7.52 -0.69
N ARG A 8 -7.86 -8.83 -0.45
CA ARG A 8 -8.60 -9.42 0.68
C ARG A 8 -7.62 -9.94 1.73
N ALA A 9 -7.70 -9.41 2.94
CA ALA A 9 -6.93 -9.87 4.09
C ALA A 9 -7.66 -9.44 5.38
N PRO A 10 -7.28 -9.98 6.56
CA PRO A 10 -7.80 -9.51 7.84
C PRO A 10 -7.63 -8.00 7.99
N ALA A 11 -8.60 -7.31 8.58
CA ALA A 11 -8.55 -5.86 8.76
C ALA A 11 -7.24 -5.37 9.41
N GLN A 12 -6.73 -6.12 10.39
CA GLN A 12 -5.45 -5.83 11.05
C GLN A 12 -4.29 -5.78 10.05
N THR A 13 -4.22 -6.74 9.13
CA THR A 13 -3.22 -6.80 8.06
C THR A 13 -3.39 -5.65 7.07
N LEU A 14 -4.63 -5.33 6.69
CA LEU A 14 -4.93 -4.24 5.76
C LEU A 14 -4.56 -2.86 6.33
N THR A 15 -4.64 -2.66 7.65
CA THR A 15 -4.25 -1.39 8.30
C THR A 15 -2.77 -1.03 8.13
N LEU A 16 -1.92 -1.99 7.77
CA LEU A 16 -0.51 -1.75 7.49
C LEU A 16 -0.32 -1.04 6.13
N LEU A 17 -1.23 -1.23 5.17
CA LEU A 17 -1.04 -0.75 3.79
C LEU A 17 -1.02 0.79 3.66
N PRO A 18 -1.95 1.56 4.29
CA PRO A 18 -1.84 3.03 4.30
C PRO A 18 -0.54 3.54 4.96
N GLN A 19 -0.10 2.87 6.03
CA GLN A 19 1.12 3.25 6.75
C GLN A 19 2.37 3.00 5.89
N VAL A 20 2.43 1.86 5.22
CA VAL A 20 3.48 1.49 4.27
C VAL A 20 3.55 2.52 3.12
N LEU A 21 2.40 2.88 2.54
CA LEU A 21 2.35 3.84 1.44
C LEU A 21 2.87 5.23 1.82
N ARG A 22 2.51 5.71 3.02
CA ARG A 22 3.01 6.99 3.54
C ARG A 22 4.53 6.95 3.74
N ALA A 23 5.03 5.92 4.43
CA ALA A 23 6.45 5.75 4.66
C ALA A 23 7.24 5.61 3.35
N TYR A 24 6.70 4.86 2.38
CA TYR A 24 7.32 4.70 1.06
C TYR A 24 7.32 6.00 0.26
N ALA A 25 6.24 6.79 0.31
CA ALA A 25 6.19 8.10 -0.32
C ALA A 25 7.24 9.06 0.26
N ASP A 26 7.45 9.03 1.58
CA ASP A 26 8.50 9.82 2.24
C ASP A 26 9.91 9.41 1.82
N ALA A 27 10.16 8.11 1.70
CA ALA A 27 11.48 7.59 1.34
C ALA A 27 11.80 7.73 -0.15
N ALA A 28 10.87 7.39 -1.03
CA ALA A 28 11.07 7.40 -2.48
C ALA A 28 10.88 8.81 -3.09
N HIS A 29 10.03 9.64 -2.48
CA HIS A 29 9.67 10.97 -2.97
C HIS A 29 9.70 11.99 -1.83
N PRO A 30 10.90 12.36 -1.33
CA PRO A 30 11.03 13.28 -0.22
C PRO A 30 10.46 14.68 -0.53
N PRO A 31 10.01 15.43 0.48
CA PRO A 31 9.55 16.81 0.31
C PRO A 31 10.61 17.70 -0.36
N GLY A 32 10.17 18.62 -1.23
CA GLY A 32 11.07 19.54 -1.94
C GLY A 32 11.79 18.94 -3.16
N GLY A 33 11.48 17.71 -3.54
CA GLY A 33 11.91 17.12 -4.81
C GLY A 33 11.30 17.80 -6.04
N SER A 34 11.60 17.28 -7.23
CA SER A 34 11.06 17.82 -8.50
C SER A 34 9.53 17.78 -8.54
N PRO A 35 8.86 18.62 -9.38
CA PRO A 35 7.41 18.62 -9.50
C PRO A 35 6.82 17.24 -9.85
N CYS A 36 7.52 16.47 -10.69
CA CYS A 36 7.12 15.10 -11.03
C CYS A 36 7.19 14.16 -9.82
N SER A 37 8.23 14.30 -8.98
CA SER A 37 8.37 13.54 -7.74
C SER A 37 7.27 13.90 -6.74
N GLN A 38 6.93 15.19 -6.61
CA GLN A 38 5.84 15.64 -5.73
C GLN A 38 4.47 15.13 -6.21
N ALA A 39 4.21 15.10 -7.51
CA ALA A 39 2.97 14.52 -8.04
C ALA A 39 2.85 13.03 -7.72
N ALA A 40 3.96 12.26 -7.81
CA ALA A 40 3.97 10.86 -7.41
C ALA A 40 3.73 10.70 -5.89
N ARG A 41 4.36 11.54 -5.07
CA ARG A 41 4.14 11.61 -3.62
C ARG A 41 2.67 11.85 -3.28
N GLU A 42 2.07 12.89 -3.84
CA GLU A 42 0.66 13.24 -3.63
C GLU A 42 -0.26 12.10 -4.03
N HIS A 43 0.02 11.43 -5.15
CA HIS A 43 -0.77 10.28 -5.60
C HIS A 43 -0.75 9.12 -4.59
N LEU A 44 0.42 8.82 -4.02
CA LEU A 44 0.57 7.78 -3.00
C LEU A 44 -0.13 8.14 -1.69
N LEU A 45 -0.04 9.40 -1.27
CA LEU A 45 -0.69 9.89 -0.06
C LEU A 45 -2.22 9.93 -0.18
N ASP A 46 -2.74 10.34 -1.34
CA ASP A 46 -4.17 10.29 -1.66
C ASP A 46 -4.68 8.84 -1.65
N LEU A 47 -3.94 7.91 -2.29
CA LEU A 47 -4.28 6.48 -2.23
C LEU A 47 -4.30 5.98 -0.78
N ALA A 48 -3.28 6.28 0.02
CA ALA A 48 -3.23 5.89 1.42
C ALA A 48 -4.44 6.42 2.22
N GLY A 49 -4.83 7.67 1.99
CA GLY A 49 -6.01 8.27 2.63
C GLY A 49 -7.31 7.55 2.27
N ARG A 50 -7.52 7.22 0.99
CA ARG A 50 -8.71 6.47 0.55
C ARG A 50 -8.78 5.07 1.14
N LEU A 51 -7.64 4.37 1.22
CA LEU A 51 -7.57 3.05 1.83
C LEU A 51 -7.86 3.11 3.33
N GLU A 52 -7.35 4.10 4.04
CA GLU A 52 -7.64 4.30 5.46
C GLU A 52 -9.13 4.59 5.71
N GLN A 53 -9.75 5.44 4.89
CA GLN A 53 -11.20 5.69 4.96
C GLN A 53 -12.02 4.41 4.74
N ALA A 54 -11.63 3.57 3.77
CA ALA A 54 -12.30 2.29 3.55
C ALA A 54 -12.17 1.36 4.76
N LEU A 55 -11.00 1.33 5.41
CA LEU A 55 -10.77 0.52 6.62
C LEU A 55 -11.56 1.01 7.83
N GLN A 56 -11.79 2.31 7.96
CA GLN A 56 -12.65 2.87 9.02
C GLN A 56 -14.11 2.38 8.90
N GLN A 57 -14.53 1.93 7.72
CA GLN A 57 -15.84 1.31 7.50
C GLN A 57 -15.86 -0.19 7.85
N GLY A 58 -14.74 -0.75 8.31
CA GLY A 58 -14.63 -2.15 8.71
C GLY A 58 -14.54 -3.13 7.53
N THR A 59 -14.14 -2.66 6.34
CA THR A 59 -13.98 -3.54 5.18
C THR A 59 -12.81 -4.53 5.34
N GLU A 60 -13.00 -5.75 4.88
CA GLU A 60 -11.93 -6.75 4.70
C GLU A 60 -11.44 -6.84 3.25
N VAL A 61 -11.92 -5.91 2.41
CA VAL A 61 -11.56 -5.82 0.99
C VAL A 61 -11.21 -4.37 0.65
N LEU A 62 -10.00 -4.16 0.14
CA LEU A 62 -9.53 -2.86 -0.33
C LEU A 62 -9.43 -2.83 -1.85
N HIS A 63 -9.96 -1.78 -2.45
CA HIS A 63 -9.95 -1.57 -3.91
C HIS A 63 -8.87 -0.55 -4.29
N TYR A 64 -8.14 -0.81 -5.38
CA TYR A 64 -7.10 0.08 -5.89
C TYR A 64 -6.94 -0.02 -7.41
N PRO A 65 -6.40 1.02 -8.08
CA PRO A 65 -6.18 0.97 -9.52
C PRO A 65 -5.19 -0.13 -9.92
N ARG A 66 -5.49 -0.92 -10.95
CA ARG A 66 -4.62 -2.03 -11.41
C ARG A 66 -3.16 -1.62 -11.64
N ARG A 67 -2.94 -0.41 -12.16
CA ARG A 67 -1.59 0.14 -12.41
C ARG A 67 -0.76 0.30 -11.13
N MET A 68 -1.40 0.39 -9.96
CA MET A 68 -0.73 0.57 -8.68
C MET A 68 -0.21 -0.73 -8.09
N ARG A 69 -0.56 -1.89 -8.64
CA ARG A 69 -0.10 -3.19 -8.13
C ARG A 69 1.42 -3.23 -7.94
N ALA A 70 2.18 -2.85 -8.98
CA ALA A 70 3.65 -2.88 -8.92
C ALA A 70 4.20 -1.96 -7.82
N THR A 71 3.60 -0.78 -7.64
CA THR A 71 4.00 0.17 -6.60
C THR A 71 3.62 -0.33 -5.20
N LEU A 72 2.44 -0.92 -5.02
CA LEU A 72 2.04 -1.53 -3.75
C LEU A 72 2.99 -2.67 -3.36
N HIS A 73 3.31 -3.55 -4.31
CA HIS A 73 4.28 -4.61 -4.10
C HIS A 73 5.63 -4.05 -3.67
N ALA A 74 6.18 -3.08 -4.42
CA ALA A 74 7.47 -2.46 -4.10
C ALA A 74 7.45 -1.78 -2.72
N ALA A 75 6.37 -1.07 -2.37
CA ALA A 75 6.26 -0.39 -1.07
C ALA A 75 6.21 -1.38 0.10
N VAL A 76 5.43 -2.46 -0.02
CA VAL A 76 5.33 -3.49 1.04
C VAL A 76 6.63 -4.27 1.15
N GLN A 77 7.26 -4.63 0.03
CA GLN A 77 8.56 -5.29 0.03
C GLN A 77 9.63 -4.41 0.71
N TRP A 78 9.72 -3.14 0.34
CA TRP A 78 10.63 -2.17 0.96
C TRP A 78 10.38 -2.02 2.46
N ARG A 79 9.12 -2.08 2.91
CA ARG A 79 8.81 -2.02 4.34
C ARG A 79 9.19 -3.31 5.07
N LEU A 80 9.00 -4.46 4.43
CA LEU A 80 9.40 -5.77 4.97
C LEU A 80 10.92 -5.84 5.17
N GLU A 81 11.70 -5.32 4.23
CA GLU A 81 13.17 -5.25 4.33
C GLU A 81 13.67 -4.37 5.48
N GLN A 82 12.85 -3.42 5.97
CA GLN A 82 13.20 -2.52 7.07
C GLN A 82 12.63 -2.91 8.43
N THR A 83 11.67 -3.82 8.50
CA THR A 83 11.09 -4.20 9.79
C THR A 83 11.96 -5.22 10.49
N THR A 84 12.18 -5.01 11.79
CA THR A 84 12.82 -5.98 12.68
C THR A 84 11.81 -6.69 13.58
N ASP A 85 10.53 -6.27 13.53
CA ASP A 85 9.46 -6.86 14.32
C ASP A 85 8.87 -8.07 13.56
N PRO A 86 9.01 -9.30 14.10
CA PRO A 86 8.53 -10.51 13.44
C PRO A 86 7.00 -10.54 13.27
N GLN A 87 6.24 -9.89 14.17
CA GLN A 87 4.78 -9.82 14.03
C GLN A 87 4.40 -8.90 12.88
N GLN A 88 5.06 -7.76 12.76
CA GLN A 88 4.86 -6.85 11.63
C GLN A 88 5.32 -7.49 10.31
N ALA A 89 6.44 -8.20 10.30
CA ALA A 89 6.94 -8.92 9.13
C ALA A 89 5.91 -9.92 8.59
N ALA A 90 5.32 -10.75 9.47
CA ALA A 90 4.28 -11.71 9.08
C ALA A 90 3.05 -11.02 8.44
N GLY A 91 2.64 -9.86 8.97
CA GLY A 91 1.56 -9.07 8.37
C GLY A 91 1.91 -8.52 6.98
N LEU A 92 3.15 -8.04 6.79
CA LEU A 92 3.63 -7.53 5.50
C LEU A 92 3.78 -8.65 4.46
N GLU A 93 4.27 -9.83 4.86
CA GLU A 93 4.31 -11.02 3.98
C GLU A 93 2.92 -11.44 3.54
N GLN A 94 1.94 -11.40 4.45
CA GLN A 94 0.55 -11.68 4.10
C GLN A 94 -0.01 -10.64 3.12
N LEU A 95 0.33 -9.35 3.28
CA LEU A 95 -0.04 -8.31 2.32
C LEU A 95 0.57 -8.56 0.94
N LEU A 96 1.87 -8.92 0.85
CA LEU A 96 2.51 -9.24 -0.42
C LEU A 96 1.79 -10.38 -1.15
N ARG A 97 1.50 -11.47 -0.42
CA ARG A 97 0.73 -12.59 -0.98
C ARG A 97 -0.65 -12.16 -1.46
N ALA A 98 -1.33 -11.26 -0.75
CA ALA A 98 -2.64 -10.77 -1.16
C ALA A 98 -2.57 -9.83 -2.39
N ILE A 99 -1.51 -9.03 -2.51
CA ILE A 99 -1.25 -8.17 -3.68
C ILE A 99 -0.94 -9.04 -4.93
N ASP A 100 -0.18 -10.12 -4.73
CA ASP A 100 0.23 -11.02 -5.81
C ASP A 100 -0.84 -12.04 -6.22
N GLY A 101 -1.61 -12.49 -5.23
CA GLY A 101 -2.60 -13.56 -5.34
C GLY A 101 -3.90 -13.19 -6.04
N GLU A 102 -4.11 -11.92 -6.41
CA GLU A 102 -5.24 -11.54 -7.26
C GLU A 102 -4.91 -11.71 -8.74
N SER A 103 -5.07 -12.93 -9.23
CA SER A 103 -5.39 -13.26 -10.63
C SER A 103 -6.28 -14.50 -10.61
N GLN A 104 -7.52 -14.36 -10.17
CA GLN A 104 -8.60 -15.25 -10.60
C GLN A 104 -9.73 -14.41 -11.17
#